data_AF-A0A643FTA9-F1
#
_entry.id   AF-A0A643FTA9-F1
#
_cell.length_a   1.000
_cell.length_b   1.000
_cell.length_c   1.000
_cell.angle_alpha   90.00
_cell.angle_beta   90.00
_cell.angle_gamma   90.00
#
_symmetry.space_group_name_H-M   'P 1'
#
loop_
_entity.id
_entity.type
_entity.pdbx_description
1 polymer ?
#
loop_
_entity_poly.entity_id
_entity_poly.type
_entity_poly.pdbx_seq_one_letter_code
_entity_poly.pdbx_strand_id
1 'polypeptide(L)'
;MNLTPQQHQEHIEKLKRYRDDWQTVAASAAAERDRLLDLASRGASLGHDVEADILQRAAEQKDALARKAHEAQIYMESQLGHAQAGL
;
A
#
# COMPACT_ATOMS: atom_id res chain seq x y z
N MET A 1 -24.92 -18.54 11.45
CA MET A 1 -23.98 -19.58 11.93
C MET A 1 -22.95 -18.87 12.79
N ASN A 2 -22.87 -19.20 14.08
CA ASN A 2 -21.81 -18.67 14.94
C ASN A 2 -20.53 -19.46 14.65
N LEU A 3 -19.45 -18.75 14.35
CA LEU A 3 -18.13 -19.36 14.17
C LEU A 3 -17.64 -19.89 15.53
N THR A 4 -16.84 -20.97 15.50
CA THR A 4 -16.19 -21.46 16.72
C THR A 4 -15.08 -20.50 17.17
N PRO A 5 -14.65 -20.55 18.44
CA PRO A 5 -13.53 -19.73 18.91
C PRO A 5 -12.25 -19.90 18.07
N GLN A 6 -11.99 -21.11 17.58
CA GLN A 6 -10.88 -21.39 16.68
C GLN A 6 -11.05 -20.70 15.32
N GLN A 7 -12.26 -20.74 14.74
CA GLN A 7 -12.56 -20.06 13.48
C GLN A 7 -12.49 -18.53 13.62
N HIS A 8 -12.87 -17.96 14.78
CA HIS A 8 -12.66 -16.54 15.08
C HIS A 8 -11.17 -16.18 15.09
N GLN A 9 -10.35 -16.97 15.78
CA GLN A 9 -8.91 -16.72 15.85
C GLN A 9 -8.25 -16.80 14.47
N GLU A 10 -8.62 -17.80 13.66
CA GLU A 10 -8.15 -17.94 12.27
C GLU A 10 -8.54 -16.73 11.41
N HIS A 11 -9.75 -16.21 11.58
CA HIS A 11 -10.22 -15.01 10.89
C HIS A 11 -9.40 -13.76 11.28
N ILE A 12 -9.15 -13.56 12.57
CA ILE A 12 -8.32 -12.46 13.09
C ILE A 12 -6.90 -12.52 12.52
N GLU A 13 -6.27 -13.70 12.54
CA GLU A 13 -4.93 -13.87 11.99
C GLU A 13 -4.88 -13.64 10.47
N LYS A 14 -5.95 -13.96 9.75
CA LYS A 14 -6.07 -13.67 8.33
C LYS A 14 -6.16 -12.16 8.08
N LEU A 15 -6.95 -11.43 8.86
CA LEU A 15 -7.07 -9.97 8.75
C LEU A 15 -5.75 -9.26 9.07
N LYS A 16 -5.02 -9.71 10.10
CA LYS A 16 -3.67 -9.18 10.41
C LYS A 16 -2.72 -9.32 9.22
N ARG A 17 -2.67 -10.51 8.61
CA ARG A 17 -1.82 -10.74 7.42
C ARG A 17 -2.19 -9.80 6.28
N TYR A 18 -3.48 -9.65 5.97
CA TYR A 18 -3.88 -8.72 4.90
C TYR A 18 -3.51 -7.27 5.21
N ARG A 19 -3.68 -6.81 6.45
CA ARG A 19 -3.21 -5.47 6.85
C ARG A 19 -1.71 -5.32 6.59
N ASP A 20 -0.90 -6.29 7.03
CA ASP A 20 0.56 -6.25 6.90
C ASP A 20 1.00 -6.30 5.43
N ASP A 21 0.30 -7.08 4.60
CA ASP A 21 0.51 -7.12 3.14
C ASP A 21 0.23 -5.74 2.52
N TRP A 22 -0.90 -5.10 2.86
CA TRP A 22 -1.24 -3.77 2.34
C TRP A 22 -0.27 -2.69 2.80
N GLN A 23 0.18 -2.75 4.06
CA GLN A 23 1.22 -1.87 4.57
C GLN A 23 2.53 -2.03 3.78
N THR A 24 2.91 -3.27 3.48
CA THR A 24 4.12 -3.58 2.69
C THR A 24 3.99 -3.04 1.26
N VAL A 25 2.82 -3.22 0.63
CA VAL A 25 2.54 -2.67 -0.71
C VAL A 25 2.60 -1.15 -0.71
N ALA A 26 2.01 -0.49 0.29
CA ALA A 26 2.02 0.96 0.40
C ALA A 26 3.45 1.50 0.54
N ALA A 27 4.26 0.90 1.43
CA ALA A 27 5.65 1.28 1.64
C ALA A 27 6.51 1.06 0.40
N SER A 28 6.37 -0.08 -0.28
CA SER A 28 7.11 -0.38 -1.51
C SER A 28 6.74 0.57 -2.65
N ALA A 29 5.45 0.88 -2.82
CA ALA A 29 4.99 1.82 -3.83
C ALA A 29 5.49 3.24 -3.57
N ALA A 30 5.50 3.69 -2.31
CA ALA A 30 6.05 4.99 -1.92
C ALA A 30 7.56 5.08 -2.18
N ALA A 31 8.33 4.04 -1.81
CA ALA A 31 9.77 3.99 -2.08
C ALA A 31 10.08 4.03 -3.59
N GLU A 32 9.30 3.32 -4.41
CA GLU A 32 9.48 3.34 -5.86
C GLU A 32 9.08 4.69 -6.48
N ARG A 33 8.02 5.34 -5.98
CA ARG A 33 7.68 6.73 -6.36
C ARG A 33 8.86 7.65 -6.11
N ASP A 34 9.44 7.62 -4.91
CA ASP A 34 10.54 8.53 -4.54
C ASP A 34 11.77 8.30 -5.42
N ARG A 35 12.08 7.03 -5.74
CA ARG A 35 13.14 6.68 -6.68
C ARG A 35 12.88 7.21 -8.09
N LEU A 36 11.65 7.10 -8.58
CA LEU A 36 11.28 7.59 -9.91
C LEU A 36 11.34 9.12 -9.99
N LEU A 37 10.95 9.83 -8.92
CA LEU A 37 11.06 11.30 -8.84
C LEU A 37 12.52 11.77 -8.82
N ASP A 38 13.41 11.08 -8.10
CA ASP A 38 14.86 11.35 -8.15
C ASP A 38 15.40 11.20 -9.57
N LEU A 39 15.08 10.08 -10.24
CA LEU A 39 15.51 9.83 -11.61
C LEU A 39 14.96 10.86 -12.60
N ALA A 40 13.68 11.24 -12.46
CA ALA A 40 13.05 12.27 -13.30
C ALA A 40 13.77 13.62 -13.14
N SER A 41 14.04 14.03 -11.89
CA SER A 41 14.74 15.28 -11.58
C SER A 41 16.15 15.32 -12.17
N ARG A 42 16.86 14.19 -12.10
CA ARG A 42 18.20 14.04 -12.71
C ARG A 42 18.14 14.06 -14.23
N GLY A 43 17.14 13.41 -14.82
CA GLY A 43 16.92 13.40 -16.28
C GLY A 43 16.67 14.79 -16.82
N ALA A 44 15.75 15.55 -16.20
CA ALA A 44 15.47 16.94 -16.58
C ALA A 44 16.72 17.83 -16.48
N SER A 45 17.53 17.65 -15.43
CA SER A 45 18.78 18.41 -15.25
C SER A 45 19.82 18.13 -16.35
N LEU A 46 19.72 16.97 -17.02
CA LEU A 46 20.60 16.55 -18.11
C LEU A 46 20.00 16.83 -19.50
N GLY A 47 18.81 17.46 -19.58
CA GLY A 47 18.11 17.75 -20.83
C GLY A 47 17.38 16.54 -21.43
N HIS A 48 17.14 15.48 -20.65
CA HIS A 48 16.37 14.31 -21.05
C HIS A 48 14.90 14.49 -20.66
N ASP A 49 14.25 15.52 -21.22
CA ASP A 49 12.92 15.96 -20.76
C ASP A 49 11.83 14.91 -21.02
N VAL A 50 11.91 14.17 -22.14
CA VAL A 50 10.93 13.13 -22.48
C VAL A 50 11.00 11.96 -21.50
N GLU A 51 12.21 11.49 -21.18
CA GLU A 51 12.42 10.43 -20.20
C GLU A 51 12.00 10.89 -18.79
N ALA A 52 12.30 12.14 -18.43
CA ALA A 52 11.89 12.72 -17.16
C ALA A 52 10.36 12.75 -17.00
N ASP A 53 9.64 13.17 -18.05
CA ASP A 53 8.17 13.16 -18.06
C ASP A 53 7.58 11.75 -17.91
N ILE A 54 8.18 10.75 -18.58
CA ILE A 54 7.74 9.34 -18.45
C ILE A 54 7.95 8.85 -17.01
N LEU A 55 9.11 9.14 -16.42
CA LEU A 55 9.43 8.77 -15.04
C LEU A 55 8.50 9.46 -14.05
N GLN A 56 8.16 10.73 -14.28
CA GLN A 56 7.24 11.47 -13.43
C GLN A 56 5.82 10.88 -13.46
N ARG A 57 5.30 10.52 -14.65
CA ARG A 57 4.02 9.81 -14.77
C ARG A 57 4.04 8.45 -14.08
N ALA A 58 5.16 7.72 -14.16
CA ALA A 58 5.32 6.46 -13.45
C ALA A 58 5.32 6.67 -11.92
N ALA A 59 5.95 7.74 -11.43
CA ALA A 59 5.92 8.12 -10.02
C ALA A 59 4.49 8.41 -9.55
N GLU A 60 3.70 9.16 -10.33
CA GLU A 60 2.30 9.45 -10.02
C GLU A 60 1.45 8.16 -9.91
N GLN A 61 1.69 7.18 -10.77
CA GLN A 61 1.02 5.88 -10.69
C GLN A 61 1.40 5.11 -9.42
N LYS A 62 2.67 5.16 -9.02
CA LYS A 62 3.15 4.54 -7.78
C LYS A 62 2.58 5.25 -6.55
N ASP A 63 2.47 6.56 -6.59
CA ASP A 63 1.85 7.36 -5.54
C ASP A 63 0.35 7.02 -5.38
N ALA A 64 -0.36 6.88 -6.50
CA ALA A 64 -1.76 6.44 -6.50
C ALA A 64 -1.92 5.01 -5.95
N LEU A 65 -1.00 4.11 -6.28
CA LEU A 65 -0.98 2.76 -5.71
C LEU A 65 -0.72 2.78 -4.20
N ALA A 66 0.23 3.59 -3.74
CA ALA A 66 0.55 3.73 -2.33
C ALA A 66 -0.67 4.22 -1.53
N ARG A 67 -1.39 5.23 -2.04
CA ARG A 67 -2.64 5.71 -1.43
C ARG A 67 -3.71 4.62 -1.34
N LYS A 68 -3.97 3.92 -2.44
CA LYS A 68 -4.97 2.84 -2.46
C LYS A 68 -4.62 1.69 -1.52
N ALA A 69 -3.34 1.32 -1.44
CA ALA A 69 -2.88 0.31 -0.51
C ALA A 69 -3.04 0.77 0.96
N HIS A 70 -2.78 2.04 1.24
CA HIS A 70 -3.02 2.61 2.56
C HIS A 70 -4.51 2.66 2.95
N GLU A 71 -5.39 3.02 2.02
CA GLU A 71 -6.85 2.94 2.22
C GLU A 71 -7.30 1.50 2.51
N ALA A 72 -6.76 0.51 1.78
CA ALA A 72 -7.02 -0.90 2.03
C ALA A 72 -6.50 -1.36 3.40
N GLN A 73 -5.33 -0.89 3.83
CA GLN A 73 -4.77 -1.14 5.16
C GLN A 73 -5.72 -0.63 6.26
N ILE A 74 -6.18 0.63 6.16
CA ILE A 74 -7.10 1.25 7.13
C ILE A 74 -8.41 0.45 7.20
N TYR A 75 -8.93 0.01 6.05
CA TYR A 75 -10.12 -0.84 6.03
C TYR A 75 -9.88 -2.15 6.78
N MET A 76 -8.75 -2.83 6.57
CA MET A 76 -8.41 -4.06 7.29
C MET A 76 -8.22 -3.83 8.78
N GLU A 77 -7.65 -2.70 9.20
CA GLU A 77 -7.54 -2.33 10.62
C GLU A 77 -8.92 -2.15 11.28
N SER A 78 -9.86 -1.52 10.58
CA SER A 78 -11.25 -1.41 11.02
C SER A 78 -11.92 -2.78 11.18
N GLN A 79 -11.80 -3.65 10.17
CA GLN A 79 -12.33 -5.01 10.24
C GLN A 79 -11.70 -5.83 11.37
N LEU A 80 -10.39 -5.69 11.59
CA LEU A 80 -9.68 -6.33 12.68
C LEU A 80 -10.20 -5.85 14.04
N GLY A 81 -10.41 -4.55 14.21
CA GLY A 81 -11.00 -3.98 15.43
C GLY A 81 -12.40 -4.53 15.72
N HIS A 82 -13.24 -4.66 14.69
CA HIS A 82 -14.56 -5.29 14.82
C HIS A 82 -14.47 -6.77 15.19
N ALA A 83 -13.59 -7.54 14.55
CA ALA A 83 -13.40 -8.96 14.83
C ALA A 83 -12.87 -9.20 16.26
N GLN A 84 -12.02 -8.30 16.77
CA GLN A 84 -11.47 -8.38 18.13
C GLN A 84 -12.49 -7.96 19.20
N ALA A 85 -13.37 -7.00 18.91
CA ALA A 85 -14.40 -6.54 19.84
C ALA A 85 -15.64 -7.46 19.91
N GLY A 86 -15.81 -8.36 18.93
CA GLY A 86 -16.86 -9.39 18.89
C GLY A 86 -16.47 -10.72 19.58
N LEU A 87 -15.31 -10.76 20.24
CA LEU A 87 -14.92 -11.80 21.22
C LEU A 87 -15.39 -11.39 22.62
#